data_AF-A0A9X2EQB7-F1
#
_entry.id   AF-A0A9X2EQB7-F1
#
_cell.length_a   1.000
_cell.length_b   1.000
_cell.length_c   1.000
_cell.angle_alpha   90.00
_cell.angle_beta   90.00
_cell.angle_gamma   90.00
#
_symmetry.space_group_name_H-M   'P 1'
#
loop_
_entity.id
_entity.type
_entity.pdbx_description
1 polymer ?
#
loop_
_entity_poly.entity_id
_entity_poly.type
_entity_poly.pdbx_seq_one_letter_code
_entity_poly.pdbx_strand_id
1 'polypeptide(L)'
;MSNTPNNAIPYAQEGTLDPATSLNQALDTIDALLQIEVAGIQNDPPGSASDGDRYIVLTGTGDWAGQDNQLARYVADPGYWQFFPAKVALNQVDGLLYINGSSGWQVANRPAALPQITGDTSSDLAGVVGQMLTAGHGIYWDNQAI
;
A
#
# COMPACT_ATOMS: atom_id res chain seq x y z
N MET A 1 -29.53 7.25 6.05
CA MET A 1 -28.61 6.10 6.09
C MET A 1 -27.22 6.68 6.21
N SER A 2 -26.45 6.28 7.23
CA SER A 2 -25.03 6.61 7.31
C SER A 2 -24.25 5.75 6.31
N ASN A 3 -23.08 6.24 5.89
CA ASN A 3 -22.17 5.53 5.01
C ASN A 3 -20.83 5.35 5.71
N THR A 4 -20.03 4.40 5.24
CA THR A 4 -18.63 4.26 5.68
C THR A 4 -17.82 5.52 5.34
N PRO A 5 -16.82 5.90 6.16
CA PRO A 5 -16.15 7.18 6.03
C PRO A 5 -15.22 7.28 4.82
N ASN A 6 -14.57 6.19 4.40
CA ASN A 6 -13.56 6.28 3.32
C ASN A 6 -14.14 6.13 1.92
N ASN A 7 -15.05 5.17 1.71
CA ASN A 7 -15.55 4.78 0.38
C ASN A 7 -17.04 5.05 0.19
N ALA A 8 -17.69 5.70 1.16
CA ALA A 8 -19.11 6.04 1.13
C ALA A 8 -20.03 4.83 0.88
N ILE A 9 -19.68 3.66 1.42
CA ILE A 9 -20.47 2.43 1.30
C ILE A 9 -21.68 2.56 2.22
N PRO A 10 -22.92 2.40 1.72
CA PRO A 10 -24.10 2.50 2.58
C PRO A 10 -24.17 1.36 3.59
N TYR A 11 -24.45 1.69 4.85
CA TYR A 11 -24.71 0.67 5.87
C TYR A 11 -26.09 0.03 5.71
N ALA A 12 -26.20 -1.23 6.12
CA ALA A 12 -27.49 -1.88 6.29
C ALA A 12 -28.23 -1.26 7.49
N GLN A 13 -29.53 -1.04 7.35
CA GLN A 13 -30.35 -0.48 8.41
C GLN A 13 -30.46 -1.49 9.57
N GLU A 14 -30.07 -1.06 10.77
CA GLU A 14 -30.19 -1.89 11.97
C GLU A 14 -31.65 -2.27 12.25
N GLY A 15 -31.86 -3.50 12.75
CA GLY A 15 -33.19 -4.02 13.06
C GLY A 15 -34.05 -4.43 11.84
N THR A 16 -33.53 -4.34 10.61
CA THR A 16 -34.24 -4.82 9.42
C THR A 16 -33.93 -6.28 9.08
N LEU A 17 -32.78 -6.79 9.51
CA LEU A 17 -32.29 -8.15 9.30
C LEU A 17 -31.41 -8.56 10.50
N ASP A 18 -31.52 -9.81 10.96
CA ASP A 18 -30.70 -10.35 12.08
C ASP A 18 -29.18 -10.16 11.92
N PRO A 19 -28.55 -10.29 10.72
CA PRO A 19 -27.10 -10.10 10.58
C PRO A 19 -26.64 -8.66 10.36
N ALA A 20 -27.51 -7.64 10.47
CA ALA A 20 -27.17 -6.25 10.11
C ALA A 20 -25.92 -5.73 10.84
N THR A 21 -25.77 -6.01 12.14
CA THR A 21 -24.61 -5.59 12.93
C THR A 21 -23.31 -6.22 12.42
N SER A 22 -23.28 -7.54 12.24
CA SER A 22 -22.09 -8.25 11.74
C SER A 22 -21.75 -7.86 10.30
N LEU A 23 -22.76 -7.60 9.47
CA LEU A 23 -22.57 -7.10 8.12
C LEU A 23 -21.93 -5.71 8.14
N ASN A 24 -22.42 -4.78 8.95
CA ASN A 24 -21.86 -3.43 9.05
C ASN A 24 -20.40 -3.45 9.55
N GLN A 25 -20.07 -4.33 10.50
CA GLN A 25 -18.67 -4.54 10.91
C GLN A 25 -17.77 -5.07 9.78
N ALA A 26 -18.30 -5.95 8.93
CA ALA A 26 -17.60 -6.40 7.74
C ALA A 26 -17.44 -5.26 6.71
N LEU A 27 -18.46 -4.41 6.56
CA LEU A 27 -18.39 -3.22 5.71
C LEU A 27 -17.33 -2.22 6.20
N ASP A 28 -17.18 -2.02 7.52
CA ASP A 28 -16.10 -1.19 8.08
C ASP A 28 -14.71 -1.74 7.75
N THR A 29 -14.56 -3.07 7.81
CA THR A 29 -13.31 -3.74 7.43
C THR A 29 -13.02 -3.58 5.95
N ILE A 30 -14.04 -3.73 5.10
CA ILE A 30 -13.93 -3.52 3.65
C ILE A 30 -13.59 -2.06 3.36
N ASP A 31 -14.21 -1.11 4.05
CA ASP A 31 -13.95 0.32 3.88
C ASP A 31 -12.50 0.68 4.20
N ALA A 32 -11.97 0.13 5.30
CA ALA A 32 -10.58 0.35 5.70
C ALA A 32 -9.59 -0.14 4.63
N LEU A 33 -9.91 -1.28 4.00
CA LEU A 33 -9.02 -2.02 3.09
C LEU A 33 -9.28 -1.78 1.59
N LEU A 34 -10.39 -1.14 1.24
CA LEU A 34 -10.71 -0.77 -0.13
C LEU A 34 -10.03 0.55 -0.47
N GLN A 35 -9.35 0.57 -1.62
CA GLN A 35 -8.66 1.76 -2.15
C GLN A 35 -7.85 2.49 -1.07
N ILE A 36 -6.88 1.78 -0.51
CA ILE A 36 -6.14 2.22 0.67
C ILE A 36 -5.32 3.46 0.33
N GLU A 37 -5.68 4.56 0.98
CA GLU A 37 -5.01 5.84 0.94
C GLU A 37 -4.76 6.30 2.38
N VAL A 38 -3.49 6.57 2.70
CA VAL A 38 -3.04 6.89 4.05
C VAL A 38 -2.60 8.36 4.13
N ALA A 39 -2.93 9.00 5.24
CA ALA A 39 -2.55 10.37 5.54
C ALA A 39 -1.07 10.51 5.88
N GLY A 40 -0.39 9.40 6.24
CA GLY A 40 1.04 9.40 6.48
C GLY A 40 1.59 8.06 6.97
N ILE A 41 2.91 8.06 7.16
CA ILE A 41 3.70 6.95 7.68
C ILE A 41 4.41 7.44 8.94
N GLN A 42 4.15 6.84 10.10
CA GLN A 42 4.66 7.34 11.38
C GLN A 42 4.72 6.25 12.47
N ASN A 43 5.38 6.57 13.58
CA ASN A 43 5.56 5.69 14.74
C ASN A 43 4.48 5.92 15.81
N ASP A 44 4.17 7.19 16.08
CA ASP A 44 3.23 7.61 17.10
C ASP A 44 1.87 7.98 16.49
N PRO A 45 0.73 7.72 17.16
CA PRO A 45 -0.57 8.19 16.71
C PRO A 45 -0.61 9.73 16.59
N PRO A 46 -1.30 10.28 15.58
CA PRO A 46 -1.46 11.72 15.46
C PRO A 46 -2.29 12.26 16.64
N GLY A 47 -1.98 13.48 17.10
CA GLY A 47 -2.72 14.12 18.20
C GLY A 47 -4.17 14.47 17.87
N SER A 48 -4.52 14.49 16.58
CA SER A 48 -5.87 14.70 16.08
C SER A 48 -6.07 13.92 14.77
N ALA A 49 -6.88 12.87 14.80
CA ALA A 49 -7.31 12.12 13.63
C ALA A 49 -8.81 12.32 13.40
N SER A 50 -9.23 12.34 12.13
CA SER A 50 -10.64 12.34 11.72
C SER A 50 -11.11 10.91 11.50
N ASP A 51 -12.44 10.70 11.55
CA ASP A 51 -13.02 9.38 11.32
C ASP A 51 -12.59 8.82 9.96
N GLY A 52 -12.10 7.58 9.95
CA GLY A 52 -11.58 6.94 8.75
C GLY A 52 -10.17 7.36 8.35
N ASP A 53 -9.47 8.24 9.07
CA ASP A 53 -8.07 8.53 8.76
C ASP A 53 -7.24 7.25 8.88
N ARG A 54 -6.37 7.03 7.89
CA ARG A 54 -5.53 5.83 7.80
C ARG A 54 -4.06 6.19 7.85
N TYR A 55 -3.26 5.40 8.54
CA TYR A 55 -1.82 5.57 8.68
C TYR A 55 -1.09 4.24 8.55
N ILE A 56 0.11 4.27 7.98
CA ILE A 56 1.04 3.14 8.07
C ILE A 56 1.81 3.28 9.38
N VAL A 57 1.73 2.25 10.22
CA VAL A 57 2.50 2.15 11.46
C VAL A 57 3.87 1.54 11.13
N LEU A 58 4.95 2.26 11.40
CA LEU A 58 6.31 1.73 11.28
C LEU A 58 6.67 0.91 12.52
N THR A 59 7.14 1.60 13.56
CA THR A 59 7.33 1.03 14.90
C THR A 59 6.37 1.74 15.83
N GLY A 60 5.28 1.05 16.16
CA GLY A 60 4.16 1.62 16.88
C GLY A 60 4.49 1.94 18.33
N THR A 61 4.00 3.09 18.79
CA THR A 61 4.11 3.56 20.18
C THR A 61 2.73 3.97 20.71
N GLY A 62 2.60 4.18 22.02
CA GLY A 62 1.33 4.58 22.63
C GLY A 62 0.21 3.61 22.28
N ASP A 63 -0.90 4.11 21.73
CA ASP A 63 -2.04 3.29 21.29
C ASP A 63 -1.70 2.35 20.12
N TRP A 64 -0.60 2.59 19.40
CA TRP A 64 -0.11 1.77 18.30
C TRP A 64 0.94 0.73 18.75
N ALA A 65 1.28 0.67 20.04
CA ALA A 65 2.28 -0.26 20.54
C ALA A 65 1.97 -1.72 20.18
N GLY A 66 2.93 -2.40 19.55
CA GLY A 66 2.78 -3.78 19.08
C GLY A 66 2.04 -3.95 17.75
N GLN A 67 1.68 -2.86 17.08
CA GLN A 67 0.99 -2.85 15.77
C GLN A 67 1.94 -2.48 14.63
N ASP A 68 3.21 -2.87 14.75
CA ASP A 68 4.25 -2.59 13.77
C ASP A 68 3.88 -3.12 12.39
N ASN A 69 4.19 -2.34 11.35
CA ASN A 69 3.88 -2.65 9.96
C ASN A 69 2.39 -2.87 9.62
N GLN A 70 1.47 -2.48 10.50
CA GLN A 70 0.03 -2.55 10.24
C GLN A 70 -0.49 -1.24 9.62
N LEU A 71 -1.65 -1.34 8.99
CA LEU A 71 -2.48 -0.18 8.65
C LEU A 71 -3.36 0.17 9.86
N ALA A 72 -3.20 1.36 10.40
CA ALA A 72 -4.08 1.89 11.44
C ALA A 72 -5.20 2.72 10.80
N ARG A 73 -6.46 2.47 11.17
CA ARG A 73 -7.63 3.30 10.83
C ARG A 73 -8.19 3.90 12.12
N TYR A 74 -8.45 5.20 12.13
CA TYR A 74 -9.12 5.84 13.26
C TYR A 74 -10.64 5.68 13.17
N VAL A 75 -11.27 5.38 14.30
CA VAL A 75 -12.71 5.37 14.48
C VAL A 75 -13.06 6.45 15.51
N ALA A 76 -13.71 7.53 15.08
CA ALA A 76 -13.92 8.71 15.92
C ALA A 76 -14.90 8.45 17.08
N ASP A 77 -15.87 7.57 16.90
CA ASP A 77 -16.87 7.21 17.92
C ASP A 77 -16.86 5.68 18.14
N PRO A 78 -16.37 5.17 19.28
CA PRO A 78 -16.02 5.86 20.53
C PRO A 78 -14.60 6.47 20.63
N GLY A 79 -13.79 6.50 19.57
CA GLY A 79 -12.43 7.06 19.62
C GLY A 79 -11.36 5.99 19.86
N TYR A 80 -11.11 5.16 18.87
CA TYR A 80 -10.12 4.08 18.96
C TYR A 80 -9.48 3.76 17.61
N TRP A 81 -8.40 2.99 17.63
CA TRP A 81 -7.68 2.55 16.43
C TRP A 81 -8.02 1.10 16.07
N GLN A 82 -8.27 0.87 14.79
CA GLN A 82 -8.37 -0.46 14.19
C GLN A 82 -7.11 -0.75 13.40
N PHE A 83 -6.60 -1.99 13.46
CA PHE A 83 -5.36 -2.39 12.81
C PHE A 83 -5.59 -3.51 11.82
N PHE A 84 -5.01 -3.38 10.63
CA PHE A 84 -5.20 -4.34 9.54
C PHE A 84 -3.87 -4.70 8.85
N PRO A 85 -3.69 -5.97 8.43
CA PRO A 85 -2.50 -6.43 7.71
C PRO A 85 -2.55 -6.06 6.23
N ALA A 86 -2.55 -4.76 5.92
CA ALA A 86 -2.58 -4.27 4.56
C ALA A 86 -1.28 -4.62 3.80
N LYS A 87 -1.44 -4.90 2.50
CA LYS A 87 -0.33 -5.23 1.59
C LYS A 87 0.07 -4.11 0.65
N VAL A 88 -0.81 -3.14 0.45
CA VAL A 88 -0.60 -2.02 -0.46
C VAL A 88 -1.31 -0.78 0.08
N ALA A 89 -0.72 0.40 -0.10
CA ALA A 89 -1.31 1.68 0.31
C ALA A 89 -0.73 2.84 -0.50
N LEU A 90 -1.54 3.81 -0.88
CA LEU A 90 -1.08 5.09 -1.43
C LEU A 90 -0.83 6.07 -0.28
N ASN A 91 0.36 6.66 -0.20
CA ASN A 91 0.64 7.70 0.80
C ASN A 91 0.34 9.09 0.23
N GLN A 92 -0.54 9.85 0.90
CA GLN A 92 -0.94 11.20 0.47
C GLN A 92 0.20 12.21 0.57
N VAL A 93 1.16 11.99 1.48
CA VAL A 93 2.24 12.95 1.74
C VAL A 93 3.21 13.03 0.56
N ASP A 94 3.55 11.90 -0.04
CA ASP A 94 4.52 11.81 -1.15
C ASP A 94 3.90 11.38 -2.49
N GLY A 95 2.64 10.93 -2.49
CA GLY A 95 1.93 10.45 -3.67
C GLY A 95 2.44 9.10 -4.20
N LEU A 96 3.20 8.33 -3.41
CA LEU A 96 3.78 7.07 -3.81
C LEU A 96 2.95 5.88 -3.30
N LEU A 97 2.92 4.82 -4.11
CA LEU A 97 2.37 3.54 -3.71
C LEU A 97 3.41 2.80 -2.87
N TYR A 98 2.99 2.25 -1.74
CA TYR A 98 3.78 1.42 -0.86
C TYR A 98 3.28 -0.02 -0.88
N ILE A 99 4.20 -0.98 -0.80
CA ILE A 99 3.92 -2.42 -0.71
C ILE A 99 4.53 -2.96 0.59
N ASN A 100 3.75 -3.74 1.34
CA ASN A 100 4.19 -4.39 2.57
C ASN A 100 4.72 -5.80 2.27
N GLY A 101 6.05 -5.93 2.25
CA GLY A 101 6.77 -7.18 2.01
C GLY A 101 7.22 -7.88 3.29
N SER A 102 8.10 -8.87 3.18
CA SER A 102 8.71 -9.54 4.34
C SER A 102 9.64 -8.63 5.15
N SER A 103 10.14 -7.56 4.54
CA SER A 103 11.01 -6.55 5.16
C SER A 103 10.24 -5.30 5.61
N GLY A 104 8.90 -5.34 5.63
CA GLY A 104 8.04 -4.21 5.93
C GLY A 104 7.64 -3.39 4.70
N TRP A 105 7.16 -2.18 4.95
CA TRP A 105 6.68 -1.24 3.94
C TRP A 105 7.83 -0.64 3.12
N GLN A 106 7.70 -0.71 1.80
CA GLN A 106 8.63 -0.11 0.84
C GLN A 106 7.86 0.56 -0.29
N VAL A 107 8.45 1.58 -0.91
CA VAL A 107 7.89 2.17 -2.12
C VAL A 107 7.77 1.08 -3.20
N ALA A 108 6.63 1.05 -3.88
CA ALA A 108 6.38 0.18 -5.02
C ALA A 108 7.32 0.58 -6.15
N ASN A 109 8.50 -0.05 -6.19
CA ASN A 109 9.43 0.18 -7.26
C ASN A 109 8.84 -0.37 -8.56
N ARG A 110 8.59 0.52 -9.52
CA ARG A 110 8.66 0.10 -10.93
C ARG A 110 10.07 -0.46 -11.13
N PRO A 111 10.27 -1.64 -11.75
CA PRO A 111 11.61 -1.99 -12.21
C PRO A 111 12.16 -0.78 -12.94
N ALA A 112 13.41 -0.37 -12.60
CA ALA A 112 14.09 0.73 -13.28
C ALA A 112 13.77 0.59 -14.76
N ALA A 113 13.17 1.64 -15.34
CA ALA A 113 12.45 1.59 -16.61
C ALA A 113 13.10 0.55 -17.54
N LEU A 114 12.31 -0.35 -18.18
CA LEU A 114 12.80 -1.05 -19.37
C LEU A 114 13.57 0.01 -20.17
N PRO A 115 14.87 -0.19 -20.44
CA PRO A 115 15.76 0.87 -20.89
C PRO A 115 15.02 1.68 -21.95
N GLN A 116 14.66 2.93 -21.62
CA GLN A 116 14.01 3.78 -22.59
C GLN A 116 15.10 4.10 -23.59
N ILE A 117 15.15 3.38 -24.72
CA ILE A 117 16.05 3.67 -25.83
C ILE A 117 15.73 5.10 -26.24
N THR A 118 16.57 6.04 -25.82
CA THR A 118 16.38 7.46 -26.07
C THR A 118 17.50 7.86 -27.00
N GLY A 119 17.28 7.60 -28.29
CA GLY A 119 18.25 7.82 -29.35
C GLY A 119 18.77 6.51 -29.91
N ASP A 120 18.71 6.35 -31.23
CA ASP A 120 19.41 5.29 -31.95
C ASP A 120 20.91 5.62 -31.96
N THR A 121 21.59 5.39 -30.83
CA THR A 121 23.05 5.42 -30.78
C THR A 121 23.59 4.17 -30.10
N SER A 122 24.64 3.60 -30.67
CA SER A 122 25.27 2.34 -30.26
C SER A 122 25.83 2.32 -28.83
N SER A 123 25.84 3.45 -28.13
CA SER A 123 26.16 3.56 -26.70
C SER A 123 25.10 2.95 -25.78
N ASP A 124 23.84 2.86 -26.24
CA ASP A 124 22.73 2.37 -25.42
C ASP A 124 22.78 0.85 -25.23
N LEU A 125 23.41 0.12 -26.15
CA LEU A 125 23.63 -1.32 -26.07
C LEU A 125 24.63 -1.70 -24.95
N ALA A 126 25.59 -0.84 -24.61
CA ALA A 126 26.59 -1.14 -23.58
C ALA A 126 25.96 -1.23 -22.18
N GLY A 127 24.96 -0.40 -21.88
CA GLY A 127 24.21 -0.44 -20.62
C GLY A 127 23.32 -1.68 -20.50
N VAL A 128 22.71 -2.09 -21.61
CA VAL A 128 21.84 -3.29 -21.66
C VAL A 128 22.66 -4.58 -21.52
N VAL A 129 23.83 -4.65 -22.16
CA VAL A 129 24.74 -5.81 -22.07
C VAL A 129 25.27 -6.01 -20.65
N GLY A 130 25.58 -4.92 -19.92
CA GLY A 130 26.03 -5.01 -18.52
C GLY A 130 24.96 -5.54 -17.56
N GLN A 131 23.69 -5.20 -17.79
CA GLN A 131 22.57 -5.68 -16.96
C GLN A 131 22.21 -7.14 -17.27
N MET A 132 22.31 -7.57 -18.53
CA MET A 132 22.04 -8.96 -18.94
C MET A 132 23.09 -9.95 -18.43
N LEU A 133 24.36 -9.54 -18.36
CA LEU A 133 25.45 -10.33 -17.75
C LEU A 133 25.28 -10.50 -16.24
N THR A 134 24.75 -9.47 -15.56
CA THR A 134 24.47 -9.53 -14.12
C THR A 134 23.25 -10.41 -13.81
N ALA A 135 22.32 -10.53 -14.75
CA ALA A 135 21.14 -11.39 -14.67
C ALA A 135 21.39 -12.88 -15.03
N GLY A 136 22.63 -13.27 -15.35
CA GLY A 136 22.99 -14.67 -15.60
C GLY A 136 22.49 -15.26 -16.94
N HIS A 137 22.00 -14.43 -17.87
CA HIS A 137 21.61 -14.89 -19.19
C HIS A 137 22.85 -14.95 -20.11
N GLY A 138 23.26 -16.16 -20.50
CA GLY A 138 24.41 -16.36 -21.38
C GLY A 138 24.13 -15.87 -22.80
N ILE A 139 24.95 -14.94 -23.32
CA ILE A 139 24.94 -14.56 -24.74
C ILE A 139 25.83 -15.56 -25.49
N TYR A 140 25.20 -16.54 -26.14
CA TYR A 140 25.88 -17.43 -27.09
C TYR A 140 25.97 -16.71 -28.44
N TRP A 141 27.17 -16.30 -28.84
CA TRP A 141 27.44 -15.87 -30.20
C TRP A 141 27.57 -17.12 -31.08
N ASP A 142 26.54 -17.45 -31.86
CA ASP A 142 26.67 -18.45 -32.92
C ASP A 142 27.40 -17.80 -34.10
N ASN A 143 28.70 -18.09 -34.20
CA ASN A 143 29.53 -17.59 -35.28
C ASN A 143 29.44 -18.55 -36.47
N GLN A 144 28.37 -18.44 -37.26
CA GLN A 144 28.22 -19.15 -38.53
C GLN A 144 28.21 -18.16 -39.70
N ALA A 145 29.29 -18.25 -40.50
CA ALA A 145 29.51 -17.72 -41.86
C ALA A 145 29.49 -16.18 -42.00
N ILE A 146 30.44 -15.53 -42.68
CA ILE A 146 31.00 -15.81 -44.03
C ILE A 146 32.50 -15.55 -44.04
#